data_AF-A0A8T9CGM7-F1
#
_entry.id   AF-A0A8T9CGM7-F1
#
_cell.length_a   1.000
_cell.length_b   1.000
_cell.length_c   1.000
_cell.angle_alpha   90.00
_cell.angle_beta   90.00
_cell.angle_gamma   90.00
#
_symmetry.space_group_name_H-M   'P 1'
#
loop_
_entity.id
_entity.type
_entity.pdbx_description
1 polymer ?
#
loop_
_entity_poly.entity_id
_entity_poly.type
_entity_poly.pdbx_seq_one_letter_code
_entity_poly.pdbx_strand_id
1 'polypeptide(L)'
;MAAPSSSSDGTYPSSDSDAESSTTNYGPGGDESAAFAYRDGALSWGKSALKDEDIITVTGAEGKYTIYSLAPADLEAKGRPSFFELRTTSAKLLPQPFLKRYLVRILPEHLRPPNILRVLISTLSGTGLAPKFFDDVLHPLLQAVGLPDSSYVVLRTKTTESVKEFARSVLLAEANEGSKQTVLMLSGDGGMVDTINGLLEDGSRSSKYTPPVLSQLPLGTGNALFHSLHRPSPLPSIYIQGLHTLLHGAPTPLPIFEAKFSPGARVVTNEGQTATPLSNNTLYGAVVASYGLHATLVADSDTTEYRKHGDKRFGLVAKDLLFPEGGVPPHAYKANVTLVKDGKSEERTWICACELGVES
;
A
#
# COMPACT_ATOMS: atom_id res chain seq x y z
N MET A 1 51.96 -23.25 19.56
CA MET A 1 51.69 -23.88 18.25
C MET A 1 50.99 -22.84 17.39
N ALA A 2 51.54 -22.61 16.19
CA ALA A 2 51.17 -21.53 15.29
C ALA A 2 49.83 -21.77 14.60
N ALA A 3 49.15 -20.68 14.26
CA ALA A 3 47.95 -20.64 13.44
C ALA A 3 48.22 -21.07 11.98
N PRO A 4 47.19 -21.49 11.24
CA PRO A 4 47.15 -21.28 9.81
C PRO A 4 46.22 -20.11 9.44
N SER A 5 46.77 -19.22 8.62
CA SER A 5 46.06 -18.21 7.84
C SER A 5 45.35 -18.84 6.64
N SER A 6 44.15 -18.35 6.30
CA SER A 6 43.62 -18.47 4.93
C SER A 6 42.81 -17.22 4.59
N SER A 7 43.41 -16.39 3.75
CA SER A 7 42.78 -15.32 2.99
C SER A 7 41.82 -15.90 1.95
N SER A 8 40.65 -15.29 1.80
CA SER A 8 39.92 -15.31 0.54
C SER A 8 39.31 -13.92 0.31
N ASP A 9 40.02 -13.14 -0.51
CA ASP A 9 39.49 -12.00 -1.24
C ASP A 9 38.25 -12.44 -2.03
N GLY A 10 37.13 -11.80 -1.76
CA GLY A 10 35.88 -11.92 -2.51
C GLY A 10 35.40 -10.53 -2.86
N THR A 11 36.12 -9.88 -3.77
CA THR A 11 35.73 -8.60 -4.38
C THR A 11 34.40 -8.81 -5.10
N TYR A 12 33.32 -8.26 -4.53
CA TYR A 12 32.04 -8.17 -5.23
C TYR A 12 32.18 -7.14 -6.37
N PRO A 13 31.79 -7.48 -7.61
CA PRO A 13 31.83 -6.52 -8.70
C PRO A 13 30.79 -5.43 -8.44
N SER A 14 31.26 -4.17 -8.47
CA SER A 14 30.43 -2.99 -8.68
C SER A 14 29.63 -3.19 -9.96
N SER A 15 28.33 -3.43 -9.85
CA SER A 15 27.43 -3.34 -10.98
C SER A 15 26.97 -1.89 -11.10
N ASP A 16 27.79 -1.08 -11.76
CA ASP A 16 27.31 0.10 -12.45
C ASP A 16 26.41 -0.38 -13.59
N SER A 17 25.13 -0.55 -13.30
CA SER A 17 24.10 -0.65 -14.31
C SER A 17 23.39 0.69 -14.35
N ASP A 18 23.78 1.53 -15.29
CA ASP A 18 22.97 2.63 -15.79
C ASP A 18 21.66 2.04 -16.32
N ALA A 19 20.67 1.92 -15.43
CA ALA A 19 19.31 1.60 -15.81
C ALA A 19 18.73 2.87 -16.46
N GLU A 20 18.75 2.91 -17.79
CA GLU A 20 17.99 3.89 -18.55
C GLU A 20 16.52 3.84 -18.07
N SER A 21 16.11 4.88 -17.36
CA SER A 21 14.74 5.09 -16.89
C SER A 21 13.79 5.02 -18.08
N SER A 22 12.90 4.02 -18.11
CA SER A 22 11.96 3.76 -19.20
C SER A 22 10.79 4.74 -19.22
N THR A 23 11.08 6.04 -19.21
CA THR A 23 10.08 7.11 -19.30
C THR A 23 9.85 7.48 -20.76
N THR A 24 8.63 7.29 -21.23
CA THR A 24 8.24 7.65 -22.60
C THR A 24 7.77 9.11 -22.63
N ASN A 25 8.42 9.95 -23.44
CA ASN A 25 8.01 11.34 -23.65
C ASN A 25 6.91 11.42 -24.72
N TYR A 26 5.73 11.94 -24.36
CA TYR A 26 4.58 12.10 -25.25
C TYR A 26 4.26 13.57 -25.58
N GLY A 27 5.14 14.50 -25.21
CA GLY A 27 4.97 15.92 -25.51
C GLY A 27 5.19 16.29 -26.98
N PRO A 28 4.75 17.50 -27.40
CA PRO A 28 5.09 18.02 -28.71
C PRO A 28 6.61 18.06 -28.85
N GLY A 29 7.13 17.48 -29.95
CA GLY A 29 8.56 17.49 -30.28
C GLY A 29 9.11 18.91 -30.22
N GLY A 30 10.35 19.05 -29.74
CA GLY A 30 10.93 20.24 -29.10
C GLY A 30 10.96 21.59 -29.85
N ASP A 31 10.20 21.76 -30.94
CA ASP A 31 10.21 22.97 -31.78
C ASP A 31 8.83 23.64 -31.97
N GLU A 32 7.71 22.98 -31.64
CA GLU A 32 6.40 23.64 -31.67
C GLU A 32 6.00 24.15 -30.28
N SER A 33 5.80 25.46 -30.17
CA SER A 33 5.09 26.09 -29.05
C SER A 33 3.61 25.68 -29.09
N ALA A 34 3.30 24.45 -28.72
CA ALA A 34 1.93 24.00 -28.57
C ALA A 34 1.24 24.82 -27.46
N ALA A 35 0.14 25.48 -27.81
CA ALA A 35 -0.67 26.21 -26.83
C ALA A 35 -1.45 25.19 -25.98
N PHE A 36 -1.00 24.98 -24.74
CA PHE A 36 -1.72 24.17 -23.77
C PHE A 36 -2.96 24.92 -23.27
N ALA A 37 -4.11 24.24 -23.26
CA ALA A 37 -5.35 24.74 -22.67
C ALA A 37 -5.83 23.77 -21.58
N TYR A 38 -6.35 24.30 -20.48
CA TYR A 38 -6.88 23.50 -19.37
C TYR A 38 -8.33 23.91 -19.09
N ARG A 39 -9.26 23.00 -19.38
CA ARG A 39 -10.71 23.19 -19.20
C ARG A 39 -11.37 21.85 -18.88
N ASP A 40 -12.43 21.89 -18.08
CA ASP A 40 -13.29 20.74 -17.78
C ASP A 40 -12.53 19.48 -17.33
N GLY A 41 -11.47 19.67 -16.54
CA GLY A 41 -10.66 18.57 -16.00
C GLY A 41 -9.74 17.89 -17.02
N ALA A 42 -9.41 18.57 -18.12
CA ALA A 42 -8.47 18.06 -19.11
C ALA A 42 -7.48 19.14 -19.57
N LEU A 43 -6.21 18.75 -19.70
CA LEU A 43 -5.15 19.53 -20.33
C LEU A 43 -5.01 19.08 -21.80
N SER A 44 -5.30 19.94 -22.75
CA SER A 44 -5.26 19.65 -24.18
C SER A 44 -4.16 20.43 -24.91
N TRP A 45 -3.53 19.79 -25.91
CA TRP A 45 -2.61 20.42 -26.84
C TRP A 45 -2.71 19.73 -28.22
N GLY A 46 -2.90 20.51 -29.28
CA GLY A 46 -3.12 19.96 -30.63
C GLY A 46 -4.31 18.99 -30.65
N LYS A 47 -4.06 17.73 -31.02
CA LYS A 47 -5.07 16.64 -31.01
C LYS A 47 -4.99 15.75 -29.76
N SER A 48 -4.09 16.06 -28.83
CA SER A 48 -3.82 15.28 -27.64
C SER A 48 -4.46 15.91 -26.41
N ALA A 49 -4.79 15.08 -25.43
CA ALA A 49 -5.27 15.55 -24.13
C ALA A 49 -4.83 14.58 -23.01
N LEU A 50 -4.64 15.14 -21.81
CA LEU A 50 -4.48 14.41 -20.56
C LEU A 50 -5.61 14.81 -19.63
N LYS A 51 -6.30 13.82 -19.06
CA LYS A 51 -7.36 14.09 -18.09
C LYS A 51 -6.77 14.21 -16.69
N ASP A 52 -7.46 14.94 -15.82
CA ASP A 52 -7.12 15.06 -14.40
C ASP A 52 -6.92 13.70 -13.73
N GLU A 53 -7.70 12.69 -14.17
CA GLU A 53 -7.66 11.33 -13.64
C GLU A 53 -6.38 10.57 -13.93
N ASP A 54 -5.60 11.00 -14.93
CA ASP A 54 -4.35 10.36 -15.35
C ASP A 54 -3.10 11.08 -14.82
N ILE A 55 -3.26 12.30 -14.28
CA ILE A 55 -2.14 13.18 -13.92
C ILE A 55 -1.74 12.96 -12.46
N ILE A 56 -0.45 12.68 -12.25
CA ILE A 56 0.13 12.51 -10.91
C ILE A 56 0.55 13.89 -10.38
N THR A 57 1.45 14.57 -11.11
CA THR A 57 2.06 15.82 -10.64
C THR A 57 2.74 16.56 -11.80
N VAL A 58 3.17 17.79 -11.53
CA VAL A 58 4.02 18.60 -12.41
C VAL A 58 5.25 19.04 -11.62
N THR A 59 6.41 18.98 -12.26
CA THR A 59 7.65 19.56 -11.72
C THR A 59 8.15 20.66 -12.66
N GLY A 60 8.93 21.59 -12.12
CA GLY A 60 9.49 22.71 -12.88
C GLY A 60 11.00 22.82 -12.69
N ALA A 61 11.74 22.82 -13.79
CA ALA A 61 13.19 22.99 -13.81
C ALA A 61 13.60 23.84 -15.02
N GLU A 62 14.50 24.82 -14.81
CA GLU A 62 15.13 25.61 -15.88
C GLU A 62 14.15 26.25 -16.88
N GLY A 63 13.02 26.75 -16.39
CA GLY A 63 12.00 27.40 -17.24
C GLY A 63 11.19 26.42 -18.11
N LYS A 64 11.27 25.12 -17.81
CA LYS A 64 10.43 24.06 -18.39
C LYS A 64 9.63 23.37 -17.30
N TYR A 65 8.46 22.89 -17.68
CA TYR A 65 7.60 22.03 -16.87
C TYR A 65 7.60 20.62 -17.43
N THR A 66 7.61 19.63 -16.55
CA THR A 66 7.40 18.23 -16.89
C THR A 66 6.15 17.74 -16.16
N ILE A 67 5.18 17.28 -16.94
CA ILE A 67 3.94 16.67 -16.42
C ILE A 67 4.20 15.17 -16.30
N TYR A 68 3.93 14.61 -15.13
CA TYR A 68 3.97 13.17 -14.86
C TYR A 68 2.55 12.64 -14.82
N SER A 69 2.28 11.63 -15.65
CA SER A 69 0.98 10.95 -15.74
C SER A 69 1.17 9.45 -15.71
N LEU A 70 0.15 8.71 -15.28
CA LEU A 70 0.16 7.26 -15.28
C LEU A 70 -0.82 6.75 -16.32
N ALA A 71 -0.33 6.00 -17.29
CA ALA A 71 -1.22 5.36 -18.24
C ALA A 71 -1.90 4.13 -17.61
N PRO A 72 -3.18 3.87 -17.94
CA PRO A 72 -3.80 2.60 -17.62
C PRO A 72 -3.04 1.44 -18.27
N ALA A 73 -3.09 0.27 -17.63
CA ALA A 73 -2.44 -0.95 -18.12
C ALA A 73 -2.84 -1.27 -19.57
N ASP A 74 -1.85 -1.48 -20.44
CA ASP A 74 -2.11 -2.08 -21.75
C ASP A 74 -2.08 -3.61 -21.60
N LEU A 75 -3.26 -4.18 -21.36
CA LEU A 75 -3.47 -5.61 -21.21
C LEU A 75 -3.42 -6.37 -22.55
N GLU A 76 -3.47 -5.66 -23.68
CA GLU A 76 -3.53 -6.23 -25.04
C GLU A 76 -2.15 -6.24 -25.73
N ALA A 77 -1.13 -5.63 -25.11
CA ALA A 77 0.24 -5.62 -25.62
C ALA A 77 0.83 -7.04 -25.68
N LYS A 78 1.00 -7.56 -26.90
CA LYS A 78 1.68 -8.83 -27.19
C LYS A 78 3.17 -8.73 -26.81
N GLY A 79 3.50 -9.06 -25.57
CA GLY A 79 4.91 -9.16 -25.15
C GLY A 79 5.17 -9.20 -23.65
N ARG A 80 4.28 -8.62 -22.84
CA ARG A 80 4.15 -8.71 -21.36
C ARG A 80 3.18 -7.58 -20.99
N PRO A 81 2.08 -7.83 -20.28
CA PRO A 81 1.20 -6.75 -19.85
C PRO A 81 1.99 -5.78 -18.97
N SER A 82 2.11 -4.52 -19.38
CA SER A 82 2.58 -3.47 -18.48
C SER A 82 1.38 -3.01 -17.67
N PHE A 83 1.40 -3.23 -16.35
CA PHE A 83 0.29 -2.89 -15.46
C PHE A 83 0.20 -1.38 -15.17
N PHE A 84 1.26 -0.64 -15.49
CA PHE A 84 1.37 0.80 -15.30
C PHE A 84 2.54 1.32 -16.16
N GLU A 85 2.38 2.51 -16.73
CA GLU A 85 3.45 3.20 -17.47
C GLU A 85 3.51 4.66 -16.98
N LEU A 86 4.64 5.06 -16.40
CA LEU A 86 4.89 6.46 -16.08
C LEU A 86 5.22 7.22 -17.37
N ARG A 87 4.39 8.19 -17.72
CA ARG A 87 4.55 9.03 -18.91
C ARG A 87 4.96 10.44 -18.53
N THR A 88 5.81 11.03 -19.36
CA THR A 88 6.24 12.42 -19.22
C THR A 88 5.78 13.26 -20.40
N THR A 89 5.34 14.48 -20.12
CA THR A 89 5.00 15.48 -21.15
C THR A 89 5.71 16.79 -20.81
N SER A 90 6.63 17.21 -21.66
CA SER A 90 7.35 18.48 -21.48
C SER A 90 6.58 19.67 -22.05
N ALA A 91 6.61 20.79 -21.34
CA ALA A 91 5.98 22.05 -21.75
C ALA A 91 6.82 23.26 -21.29
N LYS A 92 6.92 24.31 -22.10
CA LYS A 92 7.52 25.59 -21.69
C LYS A 92 6.54 26.47 -20.91
N LEU A 93 5.26 26.41 -21.28
CA LEU A 93 4.18 27.19 -20.69
C LEU A 93 2.99 26.28 -20.40
N LEU A 94 2.44 26.39 -19.20
CA LEU A 94 1.25 25.68 -18.78
C LEU A 94 0.22 26.66 -18.20
N PRO A 95 -1.08 26.40 -18.35
CA PRO A 95 -2.13 27.23 -17.77
C PRO A 95 -1.99 27.39 -16.25
N GLN A 96 -2.17 28.60 -15.72
CA GLN A 96 -2.06 28.86 -14.28
C GLN A 96 -3.01 28.00 -13.41
N PRO A 97 -4.28 27.76 -13.79
CA PRO A 97 -5.14 26.88 -13.02
C PRO A 97 -4.62 25.44 -12.94
N PHE A 98 -3.97 24.96 -14.00
CA PHE A 98 -3.35 23.64 -14.05
C PHE A 98 -2.12 23.57 -13.12
N LEU A 99 -1.23 24.57 -13.21
CA LEU A 99 -0.07 24.67 -12.33
C LEU A 99 -0.45 24.78 -10.86
N LYS A 100 -1.50 25.55 -10.53
CA LYS A 100 -1.99 25.67 -9.15
C LYS A 100 -2.40 24.33 -8.55
N ARG A 101 -2.91 23.42 -9.39
CA ARG A 101 -3.42 22.11 -8.96
C ARG A 101 -2.31 21.06 -8.85
N TYR A 102 -1.42 21.00 -9.83
CA TYR A 102 -0.52 19.85 -9.97
C TYR A 102 0.96 20.17 -9.72
N LEU A 103 1.38 21.43 -9.71
CA LEU A 103 2.79 21.79 -9.55
C LEU A 103 3.26 21.54 -8.11
N VAL A 104 4.17 20.58 -7.93
CA VAL A 104 4.94 20.42 -6.69
C VAL A 104 6.07 21.44 -6.69
N ARG A 105 5.84 22.56 -5.98
CA ARG A 105 6.86 23.59 -5.76
C ARG A 105 7.75 23.28 -4.56
N ILE A 106 7.14 22.70 -3.54
CA ILE A 106 7.76 22.37 -2.26
C ILE A 106 7.26 20.99 -1.89
N LEU A 107 8.17 20.09 -1.52
CA LEU A 107 7.82 18.77 -1.02
C LEU A 107 6.93 18.88 0.23
N PRO A 108 5.91 18.02 0.39
CA PRO A 108 5.14 17.93 1.63
C PRO A 108 6.01 17.77 2.88
N GLU A 109 5.54 18.22 4.04
CA GLU A 109 6.31 18.13 5.30
C GLU A 109 6.79 16.71 5.58
N HIS A 110 5.92 15.70 5.40
CA HIS A 110 6.25 14.29 5.65
C HIS A 110 7.30 13.72 4.70
N LEU A 111 7.65 14.40 3.60
CA LEU A 111 8.71 13.97 2.68
C LEU A 111 10.00 14.77 2.82
N ARG A 112 10.04 15.78 3.71
CA ARG A 112 11.20 16.66 3.89
C ARG A 112 11.97 16.36 5.17
N PRO A 113 13.28 16.64 5.19
CA PRO A 113 14.05 16.67 6.43
C PRO A 113 13.37 17.58 7.48
N PRO A 114 13.40 17.22 8.79
CA PRO A 114 14.18 16.14 9.38
C PRO A 114 13.49 14.76 9.36
N ASN A 115 12.41 14.56 8.59
CA ASN A 115 11.77 13.24 8.50
C ASN A 115 12.70 12.22 7.85
N ILE A 116 12.87 11.07 8.49
CA ILE A 116 13.57 9.92 7.92
C ILE A 116 12.61 9.23 6.95
N LEU A 117 12.95 9.25 5.66
CA LEU A 117 12.13 8.66 4.61
C LEU A 117 12.55 7.22 4.33
N ARG A 118 11.57 6.31 4.31
CA ARG A 118 11.80 4.89 4.02
C ARG A 118 10.80 4.39 3.00
N VAL A 119 11.24 3.55 2.08
CA VAL A 119 10.39 2.87 1.10
C VAL A 119 10.38 1.38 1.44
N LEU A 120 9.24 0.88 1.88
CA LEU A 120 9.04 -0.54 2.17
C LEU A 120 8.33 -1.20 1.00
N ILE A 121 9.02 -2.15 0.37
CA ILE A 121 8.55 -2.89 -0.80
C ILE A 121 8.20 -4.30 -0.35
N SER A 122 6.91 -4.61 -0.31
CA SER A 122 6.46 -5.96 -0.03
C SER A 122 6.54 -6.81 -1.30
N THR A 123 7.61 -7.59 -1.40
CA THR A 123 8.03 -8.30 -2.62
C THR A 123 7.03 -9.33 -3.13
N LEU A 124 6.36 -10.05 -2.22
CA LEU A 124 5.38 -11.10 -2.55
C LEU A 124 3.93 -10.68 -2.27
N SER A 125 3.68 -9.41 -1.93
CA SER A 125 2.32 -8.94 -1.68
C SER A 125 1.48 -8.93 -2.95
N GLY A 126 0.20 -9.27 -2.80
CA GLY A 126 -0.79 -9.14 -3.87
C GLY A 126 -0.40 -9.93 -5.12
N THR A 127 -0.28 -9.23 -6.25
CA THR A 127 0.11 -9.79 -7.55
C THR A 127 1.62 -9.69 -7.82
N GLY A 128 2.44 -9.35 -6.82
CA GLY A 128 3.89 -9.23 -6.95
C GLY A 128 4.34 -7.99 -7.74
N LEU A 129 3.46 -6.99 -7.90
CA LEU A 129 3.73 -5.79 -8.69
C LEU A 129 4.57 -4.73 -7.96
N ALA A 130 4.72 -4.84 -6.64
CA ALA A 130 5.36 -3.80 -5.84
C ALA A 130 6.82 -3.49 -6.25
N PRO A 131 7.70 -4.48 -6.49
CA PRO A 131 9.04 -4.21 -7.01
C PRO A 131 9.01 -3.42 -8.33
N LYS A 132 8.23 -3.89 -9.30
CA LYS A 132 8.14 -3.25 -10.61
C LYS A 132 7.53 -1.84 -10.53
N PHE A 133 6.54 -1.63 -9.65
CA PHE A 133 5.97 -0.30 -9.42
C PHE A 133 6.99 0.65 -8.81
N PHE A 134 7.83 0.16 -7.90
CA PHE A 134 8.93 0.97 -7.39
C PHE A 134 9.88 1.37 -8.52
N ASP A 135 10.40 0.38 -9.25
CA ASP A 135 11.44 0.59 -10.26
C ASP A 135 10.93 1.48 -11.42
N ASP A 136 9.73 1.22 -11.94
CA ASP A 136 9.22 1.87 -13.17
C ASP A 136 8.44 3.17 -12.92
N VAL A 137 7.90 3.38 -11.70
CA VAL A 137 6.99 4.49 -11.42
C VAL A 137 7.47 5.33 -10.24
N LEU A 138 7.58 4.74 -9.05
CA LEU A 138 7.80 5.53 -7.85
C LEU A 138 9.22 6.10 -7.82
N HIS A 139 10.24 5.30 -8.11
CA HIS A 139 11.63 5.73 -8.10
C HIS A 139 11.90 6.93 -9.05
N PRO A 140 11.56 6.88 -10.35
CA PRO A 140 11.75 8.02 -11.24
C PRO A 140 10.91 9.24 -10.82
N LEU A 141 9.72 9.01 -10.26
CA LEU A 141 8.88 10.10 -9.73
C LEU A 141 9.50 10.76 -8.50
N LEU A 142 10.07 9.99 -7.56
CA LEU A 142 10.76 10.53 -6.38
C LEU A 142 11.95 11.39 -6.81
N GLN A 143 12.78 10.90 -7.74
CA GLN A 143 13.88 11.68 -8.31
C GLN A 143 13.37 12.99 -8.94
N ALA A 144 12.29 12.92 -9.71
CA ALA A 144 11.70 14.08 -10.37
C ALA A 144 11.21 15.17 -9.41
N VAL A 145 10.67 14.78 -8.24
CA VAL A 145 10.21 15.74 -7.22
C VAL A 145 11.33 16.22 -6.28
N GLY A 146 12.58 15.84 -6.55
CA GLY A 146 13.76 16.28 -5.80
C GLY A 146 14.12 15.40 -4.61
N LEU A 147 13.73 14.11 -4.64
CA LEU A 147 14.14 13.09 -3.67
C LEU A 147 15.15 12.13 -4.32
N PRO A 148 16.46 12.44 -4.29
CA PRO A 148 17.49 11.55 -4.81
C PRO A 148 17.61 10.29 -3.93
N ASP A 149 18.29 9.27 -4.43
CA ASP A 149 18.43 7.96 -3.73
C ASP A 149 19.07 8.07 -2.35
N SER A 150 19.91 9.09 -2.14
CA SER A 150 20.52 9.38 -0.83
C SER A 150 19.55 9.95 0.20
N SER A 151 18.33 10.34 -0.21
CA SER A 151 17.32 10.96 0.67
C SER A 151 16.38 9.97 1.36
N TYR A 152 16.41 8.69 0.98
CA TYR A 152 15.56 7.66 1.57
C TYR A 152 16.24 6.28 1.63
N VAL A 153 15.71 5.39 2.46
CA VAL A 153 16.18 4.01 2.57
C VAL A 153 15.16 3.06 1.94
N VAL A 154 15.61 2.20 1.02
CA VAL A 154 14.76 1.17 0.41
C VAL A 154 14.89 -0.14 1.18
N LEU A 155 13.75 -0.74 1.52
CA LEU A 155 13.64 -2.00 2.24
C LEU A 155 12.78 -2.96 1.45
N ARG A 156 13.35 -4.11 1.06
CA ARG A 156 12.63 -5.17 0.35
C ARG A 156 12.37 -6.32 1.33
N THR A 157 11.11 -6.72 1.49
CA THR A 157 10.74 -7.82 2.39
C THR A 157 11.30 -9.15 1.89
N LYS A 158 11.73 -10.02 2.80
CA LYS A 158 12.28 -11.35 2.48
C LYS A 158 11.38 -12.48 2.95
N THR A 159 10.66 -12.26 4.04
CA THR A 159 9.81 -13.23 4.72
C THR A 159 8.51 -12.57 5.17
N THR A 160 7.57 -13.37 5.66
CA THR A 160 6.30 -12.92 6.26
C THR A 160 6.49 -12.07 7.52
N GLU A 161 7.63 -12.19 8.19
CA GLU A 161 7.93 -11.47 9.44
C GLU A 161 8.69 -10.16 9.19
N SER A 162 9.21 -9.95 7.98
CA SER A 162 10.11 -8.83 7.67
C SER A 162 9.52 -7.46 8.02
N VAL A 163 8.22 -7.27 7.79
CA VAL A 163 7.53 -5.99 8.07
C VAL A 163 7.39 -5.77 9.57
N LYS A 164 6.96 -6.80 10.30
CA LYS A 164 6.79 -6.76 11.75
C LYS A 164 8.12 -6.55 12.46
N GLU A 165 9.17 -7.24 12.04
CA GLU A 165 10.53 -7.09 12.57
C GLU A 165 11.07 -5.68 12.32
N PHE A 166 10.94 -5.16 11.10
CA PHE A 166 11.32 -3.79 10.78
C PHE A 166 10.59 -2.76 11.65
N ALA A 167 9.28 -2.91 11.81
CA ALA A 167 8.48 -2.01 12.62
C ALA A 167 8.92 -2.01 14.10
N ARG A 168 9.19 -3.19 14.66
CA ARG A 168 9.63 -3.33 16.06
C ARG A 168 11.07 -2.87 16.27
N SER A 169 11.99 -3.33 15.44
CA SER A 169 13.44 -3.16 15.68
C SER A 169 13.96 -1.80 15.21
N VAL A 170 13.30 -1.17 14.23
CA VAL A 170 13.74 0.11 13.65
C VAL A 170 12.72 1.21 13.93
N LEU A 171 11.48 1.08 13.42
CA LEU A 171 10.52 2.19 13.51
C LEU A 171 10.19 2.55 14.96
N LEU A 172 9.91 1.56 15.81
CA LEU A 172 9.59 1.77 17.22
C LEU A 172 10.78 2.35 17.99
N ALA A 173 11.98 1.85 17.74
CA ALA A 173 13.20 2.33 18.38
C ALA A 173 13.45 3.81 18.06
N GLU A 174 13.46 4.17 16.77
CA GLU A 174 13.66 5.55 16.31
C GLU A 174 12.49 6.46 16.76
N ALA A 175 11.26 5.95 16.76
CA ALA A 175 10.09 6.69 17.25
C ALA A 175 10.25 7.03 18.74
N ASN A 176 10.72 6.08 19.54
CA ASN A 176 11.00 6.27 20.97
C ASN A 176 12.15 7.24 21.25
N GLU A 177 13.02 7.52 20.28
CA GLU A 177 14.05 8.56 20.37
C GLU A 177 13.52 9.95 19.98
N GLY A 178 12.30 10.03 19.44
CA GLY A 178 11.68 11.27 18.97
C GLY A 178 11.94 11.58 17.50
N SER A 179 12.44 10.62 16.74
CA SER A 179 12.68 10.78 15.30
C SER A 179 11.35 10.81 14.54
N LYS A 180 11.16 11.85 13.72
CA LYS A 180 10.06 11.88 12.75
C LYS A 180 10.38 10.96 11.59
N GLN A 181 9.44 10.11 11.21
CA GLN A 181 9.64 9.06 10.22
C GLN A 181 8.46 8.98 9.27
N THR A 182 8.73 8.72 8.00
CA THR A 182 7.71 8.47 6.98
C THR A 182 8.05 7.19 6.23
N VAL A 183 7.10 6.27 6.16
CA VAL A 183 7.25 5.00 5.44
C VAL A 183 6.29 4.96 4.27
N LEU A 184 6.83 4.86 3.06
CA LEU A 184 6.10 4.60 1.83
C LEU A 184 5.93 3.10 1.70
N MET A 185 4.73 2.62 1.93
CA MET A 185 4.40 1.20 1.98
C MET A 185 3.82 0.74 0.66
N LEU A 186 4.63 0.06 -0.15
CA LEU A 186 4.17 -0.64 -1.34
C LEU A 186 3.68 -2.03 -0.91
N SER A 187 2.48 -2.06 -0.33
CA SER A 187 1.91 -3.26 0.29
C SER A 187 0.38 -3.23 0.31
N GLY A 188 -0.21 -4.39 0.65
CA GLY A 188 -1.63 -4.49 1.01
C GLY A 188 -1.91 -4.20 2.48
N ASP A 189 -3.12 -4.51 2.91
CA ASP A 189 -3.58 -4.37 4.31
C ASP A 189 -2.74 -5.17 5.30
N GLY A 190 -2.25 -6.35 4.91
CA GLY A 190 -1.38 -7.19 5.75
C GLY A 190 -0.11 -6.45 6.20
N GLY A 191 0.57 -5.76 5.28
CA GLY A 191 1.76 -4.97 5.63
C GLY A 191 1.45 -3.83 6.61
N MET A 192 0.29 -3.18 6.47
CA MET A 192 -0.16 -2.16 7.42
C MET A 192 -0.41 -2.77 8.81
N VAL A 193 -1.11 -3.90 8.87
CA VAL A 193 -1.40 -4.61 10.13
C VAL A 193 -0.12 -5.10 10.81
N ASP A 194 0.82 -5.66 10.06
CA ASP A 194 2.10 -6.12 10.60
C ASP A 194 2.92 -4.96 11.17
N THR A 195 2.90 -3.80 10.50
CA THR A 195 3.57 -2.58 10.98
C THR A 195 2.93 -2.09 12.28
N ILE A 196 1.60 -2.01 12.32
CA ILE A 196 0.86 -1.59 13.53
C ILE A 196 1.17 -2.53 14.70
N ASN A 197 1.11 -3.85 14.50
CA ASN A 197 1.41 -4.80 15.57
C ASN A 197 2.87 -4.71 16.01
N GLY A 198 3.83 -4.58 15.08
CA GLY A 198 5.25 -4.40 15.43
C GLY A 198 5.52 -3.11 16.22
N LEU A 199 4.74 -2.06 16.04
CA LEU A 199 4.84 -0.81 16.81
C LEU A 199 4.18 -0.86 18.19
N LEU A 200 3.23 -1.76 18.43
CA LEU A 200 2.34 -1.72 19.60
C LEU A 200 2.45 -2.92 20.53
N GLU A 201 2.83 -4.09 20.02
CA GLU A 201 2.85 -5.36 20.77
C GLU A 201 3.71 -5.32 22.03
N ASP A 202 4.85 -4.62 21.98
CA ASP A 202 5.78 -4.49 23.11
C ASP A 202 5.31 -3.48 24.16
N GLY A 203 4.32 -2.62 23.85
CA GLY A 203 3.78 -1.60 24.75
C GLY A 203 4.76 -0.51 25.19
N SER A 204 6.00 -0.54 24.70
CA SER A 204 7.10 0.33 25.12
C SER A 204 7.08 1.66 24.36
N ARG A 205 6.41 2.66 24.92
CA ARG A 205 6.45 4.04 24.43
C ARG A 205 7.19 4.94 25.40
N SER A 206 8.24 5.60 24.92
CA SER A 206 8.98 6.59 25.70
C SER A 206 8.21 7.91 25.80
N SER A 207 8.64 8.80 26.68
CA SER A 207 8.11 10.17 26.77
C SER A 207 8.45 11.03 25.54
N LYS A 208 9.37 10.60 24.69
CA LYS A 208 9.78 11.28 23.45
C LYS A 208 9.10 10.70 22.21
N TYR A 209 8.24 9.69 22.37
CA TYR A 209 7.67 8.93 21.27
C TYR A 209 7.05 9.85 20.21
N THR A 210 7.52 9.71 18.96
CA THR A 210 6.96 10.39 17.79
C THR A 210 6.32 9.36 16.86
N PRO A 211 5.00 9.45 16.59
CA PRO A 211 4.31 8.46 15.76
C PRO A 211 4.82 8.51 14.31
N PRO A 212 5.20 7.36 13.71
CA PRO A 212 5.56 7.28 12.30
C PRO A 212 4.36 7.61 11.39
N VAL A 213 4.63 8.27 10.26
CA VAL A 213 3.67 8.47 9.18
C VAL A 213 3.75 7.28 8.22
N LEU A 214 2.61 6.66 7.93
CA LEU A 214 2.52 5.57 6.96
C LEU A 214 1.73 6.05 5.74
N SER A 215 2.32 5.91 4.54
CA SER A 215 1.67 6.20 3.26
C SER A 215 1.53 4.91 2.48
N GLN A 216 0.30 4.42 2.28
CA GLN A 216 0.03 3.18 1.57
C GLN A 216 -0.10 3.43 0.06
N LEU A 217 0.75 2.76 -0.72
CA LEU A 217 0.53 2.54 -2.14
C LEU A 217 -0.12 1.15 -2.31
N PRO A 218 -1.37 1.08 -2.82
CA PRO A 218 -2.25 -0.08 -2.67
C PRO A 218 -1.90 -1.19 -3.66
N LEU A 219 -0.78 -1.88 -3.39
CA LEU A 219 -0.24 -2.96 -4.23
C LEU A 219 -0.58 -4.36 -3.69
N GLY A 220 -1.51 -4.43 -2.73
CA GLY A 220 -2.15 -5.68 -2.31
C GLY A 220 -3.36 -6.04 -3.18
N THR A 221 -4.04 -7.14 -2.86
CA THR A 221 -5.23 -7.59 -3.60
C THR A 221 -6.52 -6.88 -3.17
N GLY A 222 -6.72 -6.64 -1.87
CA GLY A 222 -7.97 -6.09 -1.33
C GLY A 222 -7.92 -4.59 -1.03
N ASN A 223 -6.82 -4.12 -0.44
CA ASN A 223 -6.56 -2.71 -0.09
C ASN A 223 -7.75 -2.03 0.61
N ALA A 224 -8.38 -2.74 1.54
CA ALA A 224 -9.60 -2.30 2.22
C ALA A 224 -9.37 -1.01 3.03
N LEU A 225 -8.20 -0.88 3.68
CA LEU A 225 -7.80 0.35 4.36
C LEU A 225 -7.71 1.52 3.38
N PHE A 226 -6.99 1.33 2.27
CA PHE A 226 -6.83 2.35 1.26
C PHE A 226 -8.18 2.84 0.73
N HIS A 227 -9.09 1.92 0.41
CA HIS A 227 -10.44 2.27 -0.04
C HIS A 227 -11.25 3.00 1.04
N SER A 228 -11.10 2.62 2.30
CA SER A 228 -11.80 3.28 3.41
C SER A 228 -11.34 4.73 3.61
N LEU A 229 -10.03 4.98 3.44
CA LEU A 229 -9.45 6.32 3.60
C LEU A 229 -9.77 7.27 2.44
N HIS A 230 -10.11 6.74 1.27
CA HIS A 230 -10.26 7.54 0.04
C HIS A 230 -11.68 7.52 -0.54
N ARG A 231 -12.67 6.89 0.11
CA ARG A 231 -14.04 6.85 -0.40
C ARG A 231 -14.87 8.08 0.05
N PRO A 232 -15.68 8.67 -0.85
CA PRO A 232 -15.69 8.45 -2.30
C PRO A 232 -14.47 9.10 -2.97
N SER A 233 -13.81 8.39 -3.89
CA SER A 233 -12.73 8.97 -4.69
C SER A 233 -13.26 9.33 -6.08
N PRO A 234 -12.98 10.55 -6.58
CA PRO A 234 -13.27 10.90 -7.97
C PRO A 234 -12.24 10.30 -8.95
N LEU A 235 -11.16 9.69 -8.46
CA LEU A 235 -10.11 9.10 -9.29
C LEU A 235 -10.38 7.60 -9.50
N PRO A 236 -10.39 7.11 -10.75
CA PRO A 236 -10.61 5.69 -11.05
C PRO A 236 -9.43 4.81 -10.66
N SER A 237 -8.20 5.35 -10.75
CA SER A 237 -6.97 4.61 -10.44
C SER A 237 -6.56 4.76 -8.99
N ILE A 238 -6.53 3.65 -8.25
CA ILE A 238 -6.02 3.60 -6.87
C ILE A 238 -4.53 3.98 -6.78
N TYR A 239 -3.75 3.75 -7.84
CA TYR A 239 -2.34 4.10 -7.88
C TYR A 239 -2.14 5.61 -8.01
N ILE A 240 -2.90 6.26 -8.89
CA ILE A 240 -2.88 7.72 -9.03
C ILE A 240 -3.40 8.37 -7.76
N GLN A 241 -4.48 7.85 -7.18
CA GLN A 241 -4.97 8.31 -5.88
C GLN A 241 -3.89 8.20 -4.80
N GLY A 242 -3.13 7.09 -4.75
CA GLY A 242 -2.06 6.89 -3.76
C GLY A 242 -0.90 7.86 -3.93
N LEU A 243 -0.44 8.06 -5.17
CA LEU A 243 0.62 9.02 -5.50
C LEU A 243 0.17 10.48 -5.24
N HIS A 244 -1.08 10.80 -5.53
CA HIS A 244 -1.65 12.11 -5.26
C HIS A 244 -1.76 12.36 -3.74
N THR A 245 -2.21 11.37 -2.97
CA THR A 245 -2.22 11.46 -1.50
C THR A 245 -0.81 11.62 -0.93
N LEU A 246 0.19 10.95 -1.50
CA LEU A 246 1.59 11.08 -1.10
C LEU A 246 2.14 12.51 -1.34
N LEU A 247 1.90 13.08 -2.53
CA LEU A 247 2.52 14.34 -2.98
C LEU A 247 1.71 15.59 -2.62
N HIS A 248 0.40 15.47 -2.46
CA HIS A 248 -0.52 16.60 -2.26
C HIS A 248 -1.38 16.47 -1.00
N GLY A 249 -1.34 15.32 -0.32
CA GLY A 249 -2.07 15.08 0.93
C GLY A 249 -1.30 15.52 2.18
N ALA A 250 -1.95 15.33 3.34
CA ALA A 250 -1.37 15.55 4.65
C ALA A 250 -1.64 14.33 5.55
N PRO A 251 -0.71 13.97 6.45
CA PRO A 251 -0.92 12.89 7.41
C PRO A 251 -2.12 13.15 8.31
N THR A 252 -2.88 12.10 8.61
CA THR A 252 -3.99 12.13 9.57
C THR A 252 -3.88 10.96 10.53
N PRO A 253 -4.43 11.06 11.76
CA PRO A 253 -4.43 9.95 12.71
C PRO A 253 -5.19 8.75 12.13
N LEU A 254 -4.57 7.57 12.16
CA LEU A 254 -5.19 6.32 11.75
C LEU A 254 -6.02 5.73 12.92
N PRO A 255 -7.34 5.56 12.78
CA PRO A 255 -8.12 4.84 13.78
C PRO A 255 -7.65 3.39 13.86
N ILE A 256 -7.34 2.95 15.06
CA ILE A 256 -6.95 1.57 15.37
C ILE A 256 -7.79 1.03 16.51
N PHE A 257 -7.94 -0.28 16.57
CA PHE A 257 -8.57 -1.00 17.68
C PHE A 257 -7.61 -2.02 18.28
N GLU A 258 -7.81 -2.30 19.56
CA GLU A 258 -7.14 -3.36 20.30
C GLU A 258 -8.14 -4.51 20.51
N ALA A 259 -7.71 -5.73 20.18
CA ALA A 259 -8.46 -6.96 20.42
C ALA A 259 -7.71 -7.81 21.46
N LYS A 260 -8.35 -8.07 22.60
CA LYS A 260 -7.82 -8.94 23.66
C LYS A 260 -8.50 -10.29 23.63
N PHE A 261 -7.71 -11.34 23.78
CA PHE A 261 -8.13 -12.72 23.70
C PHE A 261 -7.96 -13.42 25.05
N SER A 262 -8.71 -14.49 25.26
CA SER A 262 -8.55 -15.35 26.43
C SER A 262 -7.17 -16.03 26.41
N PRO A 263 -6.62 -16.39 27.59
CA PRO A 263 -5.36 -17.14 27.67
C PRO A 263 -5.37 -18.40 26.79
N GLY A 264 -4.27 -18.61 26.07
CA GLY A 264 -4.09 -19.76 25.18
C GLY A 264 -4.52 -19.53 23.73
N ALA A 265 -4.99 -18.32 23.40
CA ALA A 265 -5.30 -17.95 22.02
C ALA A 265 -4.05 -17.97 21.12
N ARG A 266 -4.24 -18.33 19.85
CA ARG A 266 -3.17 -18.52 18.86
C ARG A 266 -3.54 -17.84 17.55
N VAL A 267 -2.53 -17.30 16.87
CA VAL A 267 -2.64 -16.89 15.46
C VAL A 267 -2.42 -18.11 14.61
N VAL A 268 -3.29 -18.29 13.64
CA VAL A 268 -3.17 -19.35 12.64
C VAL A 268 -2.70 -18.73 11.33
N THR A 269 -1.57 -19.21 10.81
CA THR A 269 -0.96 -18.77 9.55
C THR A 269 -0.64 -19.97 8.66
N ASN A 270 -0.11 -19.71 7.47
CA ASN A 270 0.29 -20.72 6.49
C ASN A 270 -0.86 -21.71 6.18
N GLU A 271 -1.99 -21.18 5.70
CA GLU A 271 -3.15 -21.98 5.29
C GLU A 271 -3.67 -22.93 6.39
N GLY A 272 -3.61 -22.51 7.66
CA GLY A 272 -4.08 -23.33 8.78
C GLY A 272 -3.03 -24.20 9.45
N GLN A 273 -1.83 -24.30 8.86
CA GLN A 273 -0.82 -25.30 9.26
C GLN A 273 0.03 -24.85 10.45
N THR A 274 0.15 -23.54 10.67
CA THR A 274 1.01 -22.97 11.72
C THR A 274 0.16 -22.25 12.75
N ALA A 275 0.29 -22.63 14.03
CA ALA A 275 -0.42 -21.99 15.13
C ALA A 275 0.57 -21.42 16.17
N THR A 276 0.76 -20.09 16.16
CA THR A 276 1.66 -19.39 17.07
C THR A 276 0.91 -18.73 18.23
N PRO A 277 1.41 -18.80 19.47
CA PRO A 277 0.79 -18.08 20.60
C PRO A 277 0.75 -16.57 20.34
N LEU A 278 -0.32 -15.92 20.81
CA LEU A 278 -0.42 -14.46 20.80
C LEU A 278 0.43 -13.84 21.92
N SER A 279 1.27 -12.87 21.57
CA SER A 279 1.96 -12.05 22.57
C SER A 279 0.93 -11.25 23.37
N ASN A 280 1.00 -11.34 24.70
CA ASN A 280 0.07 -10.67 25.63
C ASN A 280 -1.42 -10.99 25.39
N ASN A 281 -1.76 -12.02 24.60
CA ASN A 281 -3.11 -12.30 24.10
C ASN A 281 -3.78 -11.07 23.44
N THR A 282 -3.00 -10.23 22.75
CA THR A 282 -3.51 -8.99 22.15
C THR A 282 -3.14 -8.89 20.67
N LEU A 283 -4.05 -8.34 19.87
CA LEU A 283 -3.78 -7.90 18.50
C LEU A 283 -4.28 -6.48 18.27
N TYR A 284 -3.66 -5.78 17.33
CA TYR A 284 -4.08 -4.47 16.89
C TYR A 284 -4.52 -4.52 15.42
N GLY A 285 -5.57 -3.76 15.09
CA GLY A 285 -6.10 -3.67 13.73
C GLY A 285 -6.61 -2.27 13.40
N ALA A 286 -6.83 -1.97 12.11
CA ALA A 286 -7.24 -0.64 11.63
C ALA A 286 -8.46 -0.64 10.70
N VAL A 287 -8.93 -1.81 10.26
CA VAL A 287 -10.01 -1.91 9.26
C VAL A 287 -11.20 -2.67 9.81
N VAL A 288 -11.00 -3.95 10.14
CA VAL A 288 -12.11 -4.83 10.51
C VAL A 288 -11.62 -5.91 11.49
N ALA A 289 -12.45 -6.19 12.48
CA ALA A 289 -12.45 -7.45 13.22
C ALA A 289 -13.72 -8.21 12.81
N SER A 290 -13.58 -9.45 12.37
CA SER A 290 -14.71 -10.24 11.88
C SER A 290 -14.78 -11.61 12.53
N TYR A 291 -16.00 -12.13 12.65
CA TYR A 291 -16.31 -13.48 13.12
C TYR A 291 -17.29 -14.15 12.15
N GLY A 292 -17.27 -15.48 12.10
CA GLY A 292 -18.18 -16.29 11.31
C GLY A 292 -17.85 -16.28 9.82
N LEU A 293 -18.89 -16.22 8.96
CA LEU A 293 -18.75 -16.38 7.51
C LEU A 293 -17.65 -15.50 6.90
N HIS A 294 -17.56 -14.21 7.26
CA HIS A 294 -16.53 -13.32 6.73
C HIS A 294 -15.11 -13.75 7.14
N ALA A 295 -14.94 -14.22 8.39
CA ALA A 295 -13.64 -14.70 8.85
C ALA A 295 -13.24 -16.00 8.15
N THR A 296 -14.17 -16.94 7.99
CA THR A 296 -13.97 -18.18 7.23
C THR A 296 -13.66 -17.88 5.77
N LEU A 297 -14.40 -16.95 5.16
CA LEU A 297 -14.17 -16.51 3.79
C LEU A 297 -12.76 -15.98 3.56
N VAL A 298 -12.30 -15.09 4.45
CA VAL A 298 -10.95 -14.52 4.36
C VAL A 298 -9.90 -15.62 4.53
N ALA A 299 -10.06 -16.51 5.51
CA ALA A 299 -9.12 -17.61 5.77
C ALA A 299 -9.05 -18.61 4.60
N ASP A 300 -10.20 -19.09 4.13
CA ASP A 300 -10.28 -20.15 3.11
C ASP A 300 -9.91 -19.63 1.71
N SER A 301 -10.08 -18.34 1.47
CA SER A 301 -9.63 -17.70 0.22
C SER A 301 -8.14 -17.37 0.21
N ASP A 302 -7.45 -17.47 1.34
CA ASP A 302 -6.04 -17.10 1.46
C ASP A 302 -5.07 -18.27 1.21
N THR A 303 -5.42 -19.13 0.27
CA THR A 303 -4.56 -20.23 -0.19
C THR A 303 -3.81 -19.88 -1.47
N THR A 304 -2.72 -20.60 -1.72
CA THR A 304 -1.94 -20.50 -2.97
C THR A 304 -2.83 -20.72 -4.20
N GLU A 305 -3.80 -21.64 -4.12
CA GLU A 305 -4.73 -21.91 -5.20
C GLU A 305 -5.68 -20.73 -5.46
N TYR A 306 -6.23 -20.11 -4.41
CA TYR A 306 -7.21 -19.03 -4.57
C TYR A 306 -6.57 -17.66 -4.87
N ARG A 307 -5.36 -17.40 -4.38
CA ARG A 307 -4.65 -16.12 -4.61
C ARG A 307 -4.43 -15.80 -6.09
N LYS A 308 -4.31 -16.81 -6.97
CA LYS A 308 -4.19 -16.62 -8.42
C LYS A 308 -5.40 -15.90 -9.06
N HIS A 309 -6.55 -15.90 -8.38
CA HIS A 309 -7.77 -15.26 -8.85
C HIS A 309 -7.91 -13.79 -8.41
N GLY A 310 -6.92 -13.21 -7.73
CA GLY A 310 -6.99 -11.83 -7.30
C GLY A 310 -8.13 -11.60 -6.30
N ASP A 311 -8.90 -10.54 -6.49
CA ASP A 311 -10.05 -10.16 -5.66
C ASP A 311 -11.26 -11.11 -5.85
N LYS A 312 -11.39 -11.73 -7.03
CA LYS A 312 -12.49 -12.67 -7.34
C LYS A 312 -12.50 -13.91 -6.45
N ARG A 313 -11.38 -14.21 -5.79
CA ARG A 313 -11.26 -15.37 -4.88
C ARG A 313 -12.28 -15.37 -3.75
N PHE A 314 -12.63 -14.19 -3.24
CA PHE A 314 -13.65 -14.08 -2.20
C PHE A 314 -15.04 -14.48 -2.74
N GLY A 315 -15.36 -14.16 -3.98
CA GLY A 315 -16.62 -14.59 -4.59
C GLY A 315 -16.70 -16.11 -4.79
N LEU A 316 -15.59 -16.75 -5.15
CA LEU A 316 -15.51 -18.20 -5.35
C LEU A 316 -15.76 -18.95 -4.03
N VAL A 317 -14.99 -18.60 -2.99
CA VAL A 317 -15.13 -19.25 -1.68
C VAL A 317 -16.48 -18.94 -1.03
N ALA A 318 -17.03 -17.73 -1.21
CA ALA A 318 -18.35 -17.41 -0.71
C ALA A 318 -19.44 -18.32 -1.29
N LYS A 319 -19.33 -18.66 -2.58
CA LYS A 319 -20.27 -19.58 -3.24
C LYS A 319 -20.24 -20.95 -2.58
N ASP A 320 -19.04 -21.49 -2.34
CA ASP A 320 -18.88 -22.83 -1.77
C ASP A 320 -19.34 -22.88 -0.31
N LEU A 321 -19.12 -21.80 0.46
CA LEU A 321 -19.57 -21.70 1.85
C LEU A 321 -21.09 -21.53 1.98
N LEU A 322 -21.73 -20.81 1.05
CA LEU A 322 -23.16 -20.54 1.06
C LEU A 322 -23.99 -21.66 0.41
N PHE A 323 -23.41 -22.36 -0.57
CA PHE A 323 -24.07 -23.41 -1.34
C PHE A 323 -23.18 -24.67 -1.43
N PRO A 324 -22.97 -25.38 -0.30
CA PRO A 324 -22.13 -26.57 -0.29
C PRO A 324 -22.62 -27.64 -1.28
N GLU A 325 -21.68 -28.35 -1.92
CA GLU A 325 -22.00 -29.47 -2.79
C GLU A 325 -22.77 -30.57 -2.03
N GLY A 326 -23.68 -31.24 -2.74
CA GLY A 326 -24.52 -32.29 -2.15
C GLY A 326 -25.71 -31.78 -1.34
N GLY A 327 -26.01 -30.47 -1.37
CA GLY A 327 -27.21 -29.90 -0.73
C GLY A 327 -27.14 -29.86 0.79
N VAL A 328 -25.94 -29.94 1.36
CA VAL A 328 -25.72 -29.81 2.80
C VAL A 328 -25.98 -28.35 3.20
N PRO A 329 -26.63 -28.09 4.35
CA PRO A 329 -26.85 -26.72 4.80
C PRO A 329 -25.50 -26.01 5.07
N PRO A 330 -25.44 -24.70 4.81
CA PRO A 330 -24.26 -23.89 5.10
C PRO A 330 -23.94 -23.88 6.61
N HIS A 331 -22.67 -23.61 6.93
CA HIS A 331 -22.23 -23.58 8.33
C HIS A 331 -22.95 -22.48 9.12
N ALA A 332 -23.46 -22.83 10.30
CA ALA A 332 -24.13 -21.89 11.19
C ALA A 332 -23.16 -21.36 12.26
N TYR A 333 -23.10 -20.04 12.43
CA TYR A 333 -22.24 -19.39 13.41
C TYR A 333 -23.06 -18.75 14.52
N LYS A 334 -22.61 -18.89 15.76
CA LYS A 334 -23.29 -18.33 16.94
C LYS A 334 -22.28 -17.64 17.85
N ALA A 335 -22.57 -16.39 18.19
CA ALA A 335 -21.78 -15.61 19.14
C ALA A 335 -22.68 -14.84 20.12
N ASN A 336 -22.20 -14.65 21.33
CA ASN A 336 -22.77 -13.68 22.26
C ASN A 336 -21.88 -12.43 22.24
N VAL A 337 -22.49 -11.27 22.05
CA VAL A 337 -21.80 -9.99 21.90
C VAL A 337 -22.31 -9.02 22.95
N THR A 338 -21.41 -8.51 23.77
CA THR A 338 -21.72 -7.44 24.72
C THR A 338 -21.10 -6.14 24.24
N LEU A 339 -21.93 -5.15 23.92
CA LEU A 339 -21.50 -3.81 23.57
C LEU A 339 -21.45 -2.94 24.83
N VAL A 340 -20.30 -2.37 25.13
CA VAL A 340 -20.15 -1.40 26.22
C VAL A 340 -19.92 -0.02 25.63
N LYS A 341 -20.82 0.93 25.89
CA LYS A 341 -20.71 2.31 25.45
C LYS A 341 -21.00 3.25 26.62
N ASP A 342 -20.10 4.20 26.89
CA ASP A 342 -20.23 5.19 27.95
C ASP A 342 -20.55 4.58 29.33
N GLY A 343 -19.94 3.43 29.64
CA GLY A 343 -20.15 2.67 30.89
C GLY A 343 -21.45 1.86 30.95
N LYS A 344 -22.27 1.88 29.89
CA LYS A 344 -23.49 1.07 29.79
C LYS A 344 -23.24 -0.17 28.93
N SER A 345 -23.62 -1.34 29.44
CA SER A 345 -23.51 -2.61 28.73
C SER A 345 -24.84 -3.01 28.12
N GLU A 346 -24.82 -3.42 26.86
CA GLU A 346 -25.94 -4.02 26.14
C GLU A 346 -25.51 -5.39 25.62
N GLU A 347 -26.19 -6.46 26.03
CA GLU A 347 -25.93 -7.82 25.55
C GLU A 347 -26.85 -8.16 24.37
N ARG A 348 -26.27 -8.76 23.34
CA ARG A 348 -26.97 -9.23 22.14
C ARG A 348 -26.43 -10.59 21.73
N THR A 349 -27.30 -11.55 21.45
CA THR A 349 -26.90 -12.79 20.78
C THR A 349 -26.95 -12.58 19.27
N TRP A 350 -25.84 -12.82 18.60
CA TRP A 350 -25.74 -12.75 17.15
C TRP A 350 -25.72 -14.18 16.61
N ILE A 351 -26.76 -14.51 15.84
CA ILE A 351 -26.85 -15.78 15.11
C ILE A 351 -26.69 -15.43 13.63
N CYS A 352 -25.62 -15.93 13.01
CA CYS A 352 -25.47 -15.89 11.57
C CYS A 352 -25.73 -17.31 11.06
N ALA A 353 -26.99 -17.58 10.76
CA ALA A 353 -27.40 -18.77 10.03
C ALA A 353 -27.70 -18.33 8.60
N CYS A 354 -27.08 -18.99 7.62
CA CYS A 354 -27.54 -18.90 6.24
C CYS A 354 -28.78 -19.80 6.12
N GLU A 355 -29.90 -19.35 6.69
CA GLU A 355 -31.19 -20.02 6.48
C GLU A 355 -31.61 -19.78 5.03
N LEU A 356 -31.38 -20.78 4.18
CA LEU A 356 -32.09 -20.86 2.91
C LEU A 356 -33.56 -21.12 3.28
N GLY A 357 -34.39 -20.09 3.09
CA GLY A 357 -35.83 -20.22 3.24
C GLY A 357 -36.35 -21.34 2.35
N VAL A 358 -36.60 -22.50 2.96
CA VAL A 358 -37.50 -23.50 2.38
C VAL A 358 -38.88 -23.06 2.85
N GLU A 359 -39.52 -22.18 2.08
CA GLU A 359 -40.98 -22.09 2.14
C GLU A 359 -41.52 -23.44 1.67
N SER A 360 -42.18 -24.15 2.59
CA SER A 360 -42.88 -25.41 2.37
C SER A 360 -44.21 -25.21 1.67
#